data_AF-W1DRQ3-F1
#
_entry.id   AF-W1DRQ3-F1
#
_cell.length_a   1.000
_cell.length_b   1.000
_cell.length_c   1.000
_cell.angle_alpha   90.00
_cell.angle_beta   90.00
_cell.angle_gamma   90.00
#
_symmetry.space_group_name_H-M   'P 1'
#
loop_
_entity.id
_entity.type
_entity.pdbx_description
1 polymer ?
#
loop_
_entity_poly.entity_id
_entity_poly.type
_entity_poly.pdbx_seq_one_letter_code
_entity_poly.pdbx_strand_id
1 'polypeptide(L)'
;MLQRFSDILIIFLGIYFSCFINDYFFNLHYVLMALVALVVFQMIGGITDFYRSWRGVEFSVELILILKNWSLSFLLTLGFVTLFSDFDLTFRTFIFGIWLYVLALLLLVL
;
A
#
# COMPACT_ATOMS: atom_id res chain seq x y z
N MET A 1 -0.66 14.88 9.18
CA MET A 1 -0.28 13.82 10.15
C MET A 1 -1.21 12.62 10.08
N LEU A 2 -2.54 12.80 10.09
CA LEU A 2 -3.51 11.67 9.97
C LEU A 2 -3.32 10.82 8.71
N GLN A 3 -3.15 11.44 7.54
CA GLN A 3 -2.91 10.73 6.28
C GLN A 3 -1.70 9.77 6.32
N ARG A 4 -0.56 10.21 6.86
CA ARG A 4 0.62 9.36 7.03
C ARG A 4 0.34 8.13 7.89
N PHE A 5 -0.44 8.33 8.95
CA PHE A 5 -0.77 7.26 9.88
C PHE A 5 -1.78 6.29 9.26
N SER A 6 -2.80 6.79 8.55
CA SER A 6 -3.73 5.93 7.82
C SER A 6 -3.02 5.10 6.76
N ASP A 7 -2.11 5.70 5.99
CA ASP A 7 -1.38 4.97 4.94
C ASP A 7 -0.54 3.83 5.53
N ILE A 8 0.17 4.07 6.64
CA ILE A 8 0.93 3.03 7.34
C ILE A 8 0.00 1.91 7.83
N LEU A 9 -1.09 2.25 8.52
CA LEU A 9 -2.04 1.27 9.04
C LEU A 9 -2.62 0.41 7.92
N ILE A 10 -2.97 1.04 6.80
CA ILE A 10 -3.59 0.37 5.66
C ILE A 10 -2.62 -0.64 5.03
N ILE A 11 -1.32 -0.35 4.95
CA ILE A 11 -0.31 -1.30 4.45
C ILE A 11 -0.24 -2.54 5.35
N PHE A 12 -0.14 -2.36 6.66
CA PHE A 12 -0.06 -3.48 7.60
C PHE A 12 -1.36 -4.28 7.67
N LEU A 13 -2.50 -3.61 7.74
CA LEU A 13 -3.82 -4.25 7.75
C LEU A 13 -4.05 -5.01 6.46
N GLY A 14 -3.67 -4.46 5.31
CA GLY A 14 -3.82 -5.12 4.02
C GLY A 14 -3.13 -6.48 3.98
N ILE A 15 -1.86 -6.54 4.42
CA ILE A 15 -1.09 -7.79 4.42
C ILE A 15 -1.63 -8.77 5.46
N TYR A 16 -2.03 -8.28 6.64
CA TYR A 16 -2.69 -9.12 7.65
C TYR A 16 -3.99 -9.73 7.13
N PHE A 17 -4.89 -8.93 6.54
CA PHE A 17 -6.13 -9.40 5.93
C PHE A 17 -5.87 -10.39 4.79
N SER A 18 -4.78 -10.19 4.05
CA SER A 18 -4.38 -11.12 3.00
C SER A 18 -3.97 -12.47 3.56
N CYS A 19 -3.17 -12.49 4.62
CA CYS A 19 -2.85 -13.73 5.32
C CYS A 19 -4.11 -14.40 5.87
N PHE A 20 -5.03 -13.63 6.46
CA PHE A 20 -6.28 -14.13 7.03
C PHE A 20 -7.19 -14.80 5.99
N ILE A 21 -7.36 -14.22 4.80
CA ILE A 21 -8.25 -14.78 3.77
C ILE A 21 -7.65 -16.02 3.08
N ASN A 22 -6.32 -16.14 3.05
CA ASN A 22 -5.63 -17.28 2.43
C ASN A 22 -5.22 -18.36 3.43
N ASP A 23 -5.69 -18.28 4.68
CA ASP A 23 -5.33 -19.20 5.76
C ASP A 23 -3.81 -19.34 6.00
N TYR A 24 -3.05 -18.28 5.72
CA TYR A 24 -1.62 -18.24 6.02
C TYR A 24 -1.37 -17.68 7.42
N PHE A 25 -0.45 -18.29 8.15
CA PHE A 25 0.02 -17.76 9.42
C PHE A 25 0.86 -16.49 9.20
N PHE A 26 0.46 -15.39 9.85
CA PHE A 26 1.17 -14.11 9.75
C PHE A 26 2.55 -14.19 10.45
N ASN A 27 3.56 -14.57 9.68
CA ASN A 27 4.94 -14.74 10.10
C ASN A 27 5.83 -13.53 9.73
N LEU A 28 7.13 -13.64 10.04
CA LEU A 28 8.11 -12.58 9.86
C LEU A 28 8.34 -12.22 8.37
N HIS A 29 8.15 -13.15 7.43
CA HIS A 29 8.27 -12.86 5.99
C HIS A 29 7.22 -11.84 5.52
N TYR A 30 5.99 -11.95 6.02
CA TYR A 30 4.92 -11.00 5.69
C TYR A 30 5.12 -9.63 6.36
N VAL A 31 5.68 -9.61 7.57
CA VAL A 31 6.09 -8.36 8.23
C VAL A 31 7.19 -7.65 7.41
N LEU A 32 8.20 -8.39 6.95
CA LEU A 32 9.25 -7.84 6.08
C LEU A 32 8.66 -7.28 4.78
N MET A 33 7.70 -7.97 4.19
CA MET A 33 7.00 -7.47 3.01
C MET A 33 6.26 -6.15 3.28
N ALA A 34 5.59 -6.04 4.43
CA ALA A 34 4.92 -4.81 4.85
C ALA A 34 5.91 -3.64 4.99
N LEU A 35 7.08 -3.91 5.57
CA LEU A 35 8.13 -2.92 5.73
C LEU A 35 8.71 -2.47 4.38
N VAL A 36 8.94 -3.40 3.45
CA VAL A 36 9.37 -3.07 2.08
C VAL A 36 8.32 -2.20 1.40
N ALA A 37 7.05 -2.59 1.47
CA ALA A 37 5.96 -1.83 0.88
C ALA A 37 5.86 -0.42 1.47
N LEU A 38 6.01 -0.29 2.78
CA LEU A 38 6.05 0.99 3.49
C LEU A 38 7.22 1.85 3.04
N VAL A 39 8.43 1.30 2.90
CA VAL A 39 9.61 2.06 2.45
C VAL A 39 9.42 2.56 1.02
N VAL A 40 8.98 1.69 0.11
CA VAL A 40 8.71 2.07 -1.29
C VAL A 40 7.64 3.18 -1.34
N PHE A 41 6.55 3.00 -0.62
CA PHE A 41 5.46 3.98 -0.55
C PHE A 41 5.93 5.33 0.02
N GLN A 42 6.73 5.32 1.09
CA GLN A 42 7.27 6.53 1.69
C GLN A 42 8.27 7.25 0.78
N MET A 43 9.11 6.51 0.05
CA MET A 43 10.04 7.10 -0.92
C MET A 43 9.27 7.82 -2.03
N ILE A 44 8.26 7.17 -2.60
CA ILE A 44 7.43 7.75 -3.67
C ILE A 44 6.66 8.96 -3.15
N GLY A 45 6.00 8.83 -1.99
CA GLY A 45 5.26 9.93 -1.38
C GLY A 45 6.16 11.11 -0.97
N GLY A 46 7.43 10.87 -0.67
CA GLY A 46 8.43 11.91 -0.44
C GLY A 46 8.84 12.64 -1.71
N ILE A 47 9.04 11.92 -2.83
CA ILE A 47 9.42 12.50 -4.12
C ILE A 47 8.27 13.30 -4.74
N THR A 48 7.03 12.87 -4.56
CA THR A 48 5.85 13.50 -5.18
C THR A 48 5.17 14.54 -4.30
N ASP A 49 5.78 14.92 -3.17
CA ASP A 49 5.19 15.82 -2.17
C ASP A 49 3.76 15.41 -1.77
N PHE A 50 3.52 14.11 -1.66
CA PHE A 50 2.19 13.54 -1.43
C PHE A 50 1.55 14.00 -0.12
N TYR A 51 2.38 14.19 0.92
CA TYR A 51 1.94 14.55 2.26
C TYR A 51 1.92 16.07 2.50
N ARG A 52 1.49 16.84 1.51
CA ARG A 52 1.33 18.29 1.62
C ARG A 52 0.00 18.68 2.25
N SER A 53 -0.19 19.98 2.52
CA SER A 53 -1.49 20.48 2.94
C SER A 53 -2.51 20.37 1.80
N TRP A 54 -3.63 19.71 2.08
CA TRP A 54 -4.81 19.56 1.24
C TRP A 54 -5.76 20.77 1.24
N ARG A 55 -5.57 21.72 2.17
CA ARG A 55 -6.44 22.91 2.28
C ARG A 55 -6.35 23.78 1.02
N GLY A 56 -7.50 24.02 0.39
CA GLY A 56 -7.59 24.84 -0.81
C GLY A 56 -7.22 24.12 -2.11
N VAL A 57 -7.03 22.79 -2.06
CA VAL A 57 -6.85 21.96 -3.26
C VAL A 57 -8.14 21.25 -3.60
N GLU A 58 -8.44 21.20 -4.90
CA GLU A 58 -9.60 20.48 -5.40
C GLU A 58 -9.51 18.99 -5.06
N PHE A 59 -10.63 18.42 -4.60
CA PHE A 59 -10.71 17.00 -4.23
C PHE A 59 -10.26 16.07 -5.37
N SER A 60 -10.59 16.40 -6.62
CA SER A 60 -10.18 15.64 -7.79
C SER A 60 -8.64 15.54 -7.94
N VAL A 61 -7.92 16.61 -7.59
CA VAL A 61 -6.46 16.65 -7.66
C VAL A 61 -5.84 15.75 -6.59
N GLU A 62 -6.38 15.80 -5.36
CA GLU A 62 -5.96 14.91 -4.28
C GLU A 62 -6.19 13.44 -4.64
N LEU A 63 -7.36 13.13 -5.19
CA LEU A 63 -7.72 11.78 -5.61
C LEU A 63 -6.78 11.26 -6.72
N ILE A 64 -6.45 12.09 -7.71
CA ILE A 64 -5.48 11.73 -8.76
C ILE A 64 -4.08 11.49 -8.17
N LEU A 65 -3.65 12.32 -7.21
CA LEU A 65 -2.35 12.16 -6.54
C LEU A 65 -2.28 10.85 -5.73
N ILE A 66 -3.33 10.52 -4.99
CA ILE A 66 -3.46 9.25 -4.27
C ILE A 66 -3.34 8.09 -5.26
N LEU A 67 -4.14 8.09 -6.31
CA LEU A 67 -4.14 7.02 -7.32
C LEU A 67 -2.76 6.82 -7.95
N LYS A 68 -2.08 7.90 -8.32
CA LYS A 68 -0.74 7.85 -8.92
C LYS A 68 0.29 7.28 -7.96
N ASN A 69 0.32 7.77 -6.72
CA ASN A 69 1.31 7.32 -5.74
C ASN A 69 1.10 5.88 -5.32
N TRP A 70 -0.14 5.48 -5.08
CA TRP A 70 -0.48 4.10 -4.72
C TRP A 70 -0.22 3.12 -5.86
N SER A 71 -0.48 3.51 -7.11
CA SER A 71 -0.25 2.63 -8.28
C SER A 71 1.21 2.41 -8.56
N LEU A 72 2.00 3.48 -8.49
CA LEU A 72 3.44 3.38 -8.65
C LEU A 72 4.08 2.55 -7.53
N SER A 73 3.66 2.78 -6.29
CA SER A 73 4.16 2.03 -5.14
C SER A 73 3.86 0.55 -5.27
N PHE A 74 2.63 0.22 -5.65
CA PHE A 74 2.24 -1.16 -5.88
C PHE A 74 3.04 -1.85 -6.98
N LEU A 75 3.18 -1.20 -8.13
CA LEU A 75 3.96 -1.74 -9.24
C LEU A 75 5.39 -2.05 -8.81
N LEU A 76 6.02 -1.12 -8.09
CA LEU A 76 7.39 -1.29 -7.59
C LEU A 76 7.49 -2.39 -6.52
N THR A 77 6.54 -2.46 -5.59
CA THR A 77 6.52 -3.54 -4.57
C THR A 77 6.29 -4.91 -5.18
N LEU A 78 5.43 -5.03 -6.19
CA LEU A 78 5.25 -6.28 -6.93
C LEU A 78 6.55 -6.69 -7.62
N GLY A 79 7.19 -5.77 -8.33
CA GLY A 79 8.47 -6.02 -8.98
C GLY A 79 9.58 -6.41 -7.99
N PHE A 80 9.53 -5.92 -6.75
CA PHE A 80 10.46 -6.34 -5.71
C PHE A 80 10.14 -7.73 -5.17
N VAL A 81 8.86 -8.02 -4.90
CA VAL A 81 8.41 -9.32 -4.38
C VAL A 81 8.65 -10.47 -5.37
N THR A 82 8.63 -10.20 -6.68
CA THR A 82 8.96 -11.22 -7.70
C THR A 82 10.43 -11.65 -7.67
N LEU A 83 11.33 -10.87 -7.07
CA LEU A 83 12.74 -11.27 -6.90
C LEU A 83 12.93 -12.36 -5.83
N PHE A 84 11.93 -12.58 -4.98
CA PHE A 84 11.96 -13.58 -3.93
C PHE A 84 11.14 -14.81 -4.33
N SER A 85 11.80 -15.99 -4.31
CA SER A 85 11.21 -17.29 -4.65
C SER A 85 10.30 -17.85 -3.54
N ASP A 86 10.46 -17.36 -2.31
CA ASP A 86 9.78 -17.90 -1.13
C ASP A 86 8.27 -17.57 -1.07
N PHE A 87 7.79 -16.67 -1.93
CA PHE A 87 6.37 -16.27 -1.96
C PHE A 87 5.59 -17.05 -3.01
N ASP A 88 4.51 -17.73 -2.61
CA ASP A 88 3.63 -18.41 -3.57
C ASP A 88 2.92 -17.44 -4.52
N LEU A 89 2.64 -17.90 -5.75
CA LEU A 89 1.90 -17.17 -6.78
C LEU A 89 0.50 -16.73 -6.31
N THR A 90 -0.15 -17.53 -5.46
CA THR A 90 -1.46 -17.26 -4.83
C THR A 90 -1.39 -16.06 -3.89
N PHE A 91 -0.30 -15.90 -3.13
CA PHE A 91 -0.07 -14.73 -2.28
C PHE A 91 0.25 -13.47 -3.11
N ARG A 92 0.99 -13.64 -4.22
CA ARG A 92 1.24 -12.55 -5.20
C ARG A 92 -0.05 -12.01 -5.82
N THR A 93 -1.03 -12.86 -6.15
CA THR A 93 -2.36 -12.43 -6.62
C THR A 93 -3.21 -11.77 -5.52
N PHE A 94 -2.86 -11.96 -4.25
CA PHE A 94 -3.60 -11.39 -3.12
C PHE A 94 -3.12 -9.99 -2.70
N ILE A 95 -1.86 -9.66 -2.96
CA ILE A 95 -1.36 -8.27 -2.96
C ILE A 95 -2.20 -7.40 -3.91
N PHE A 96 -2.73 -7.99 -4.98
CA PHE A 96 -3.70 -7.35 -5.88
C PHE A 96 -5.04 -7.01 -5.20
N GLY A 97 -5.50 -7.85 -4.26
CA GLY A 97 -6.71 -7.63 -3.46
C GLY A 97 -6.54 -6.55 -2.39
N ILE A 98 -5.35 -6.44 -1.79
CA ILE A 98 -4.93 -5.29 -0.98
C ILE A 98 -5.16 -4.01 -1.78
N TRP A 99 -4.70 -3.97 -3.03
CA TRP A 99 -4.73 -2.75 -3.81
C TRP A 99 -6.15 -2.18 -4.00
N LEU A 100 -7.15 -3.04 -4.25
CA LEU A 100 -8.56 -2.64 -4.37
C LEU A 100 -9.19 -2.22 -3.03
N TYR A 101 -8.89 -2.93 -1.94
CA TYR A 101 -9.45 -2.63 -0.62
C TYR A 101 -8.86 -1.34 -0.03
N VAL A 102 -7.57 -1.11 -0.28
CA VAL A 102 -6.84 0.10 0.11
C VAL A 102 -7.34 1.32 -0.65
N LEU A 103 -7.53 1.21 -1.97
CA LEU A 103 -8.16 2.26 -2.78
C LEU A 103 -9.54 2.66 -2.26
N ALA A 104 -10.36 1.67 -1.85
CA ALA A 104 -11.70 1.89 -1.34
C ALA A 104 -11.69 2.56 0.06
N LEU A 105 -10.73 2.23 0.92
CA LEU A 105 -10.59 2.82 2.26
C LEU A 105 -10.00 4.24 2.22
N LEU A 106 -9.08 4.53 1.30
CA LEU A 106 -8.51 5.87 1.15
C LEU A 106 -9.51 6.93 0.71
N LEU A 107 -10.57 6.52 -0.01
CA LEU A 107 -11.70 7.37 -0.35
C LEU A 107 -12.56 7.77 0.87
N LEU A 108 -12.44 7.08 2.00
CA LEU A 108 -13.19 7.37 3.23
C LEU A 108 -12.43 8.31 4.19
N VAL A 109 -11.14 8.59 3.93
CA VAL A 109 -10.25 9.32 4.85
C VAL A 109 -9.87 10.72 4.32
N LEU A 110 -10.18 11.02 3.06
CA LEU A 110 -10.22 12.39 2.51
C LEU A 110 -11.52 13.10 2.93
#